data_AF-A0A062WQE2-F1
#
_entry.id   AF-A0A062WQE2-F1
#
_cell.length_a   1.000
_cell.length_b   1.000
_cell.length_c   1.000
_cell.angle_alpha   90.00
_cell.angle_beta   90.00
_cell.angle_gamma   90.00
#
_symmetry.space_group_name_H-M   'P 1'
#
loop_
_entity.id
_entity.type
_entity.pdbx_description
1 polymer ?
#
loop_
_entity_poly.entity_id
_entity_poly.type
_entity_poly.pdbx_seq_one_letter_code
_entity_poly.pdbx_strand_id
1 'polypeptide(L)'
;MTLARAATGLRPVINATGVLLHGGLGRAPLSAAARAALDLAAGTTDLELDLGTGRRGRRGRTALAALAAAVPAAAGVHIVNNNAAGLILAVTALAGRREIVVSRGELVETADGFRLPELLVCTGARLREVGTTNRTTLGDYADAIGPETGLVLHVHPSSYQVVGLTDTPAINDLAALCADFEIPLVGDCGSGLLHPEPLLADEPDVTTWLGFGVNVVTTSADKLLGGPQCGLLLGRADLIDRIRRHPMARAMRVGKLTLAALEATLSHPDSPVRQALHARPERLTTRAETLAAWLRRSGIAASAVASRAVVDGGGGGSSPLPNDAAFRRSGGHRREGARDEDGMAPAGPESGLTIKGFGGFGPELPSAAVALDAVIAAPLRQGEPSVLGRVEQGCCLLDLRTVPVELDPVLAAAVLAAATEAGATTITDAPTEPHIAEDADVMTIESMAIPRATVPGRRAP
;
A
#
# COMPACT_ATOMS: atom_id res chain seq x y z
N MET A 1 -23.29 10.72 -20.21
CA MET A 1 -22.18 9.77 -19.95
C MET A 1 -21.26 9.56 -21.16
N THR A 2 -21.76 9.55 -22.40
CA THR A 2 -20.99 9.22 -23.62
C THR A 2 -19.85 10.18 -23.96
N LEU A 3 -19.99 11.49 -23.68
CA LEU A 3 -18.91 12.49 -23.91
C LEU A 3 -17.67 12.27 -23.02
N ALA A 4 -17.84 11.72 -21.80
CA ALA A 4 -16.74 11.56 -20.85
C ALA A 4 -15.76 10.44 -21.26
N ARG A 5 -16.25 9.33 -21.84
CA ARG A 5 -15.40 8.26 -22.40
C ARG A 5 -14.61 8.70 -23.64
N ALA A 6 -15.11 9.68 -24.39
CA ALA A 6 -14.40 10.20 -25.55
C ALA A 6 -13.20 11.11 -25.15
N ALA A 7 -13.16 11.60 -23.92
CA ALA A 7 -12.16 12.58 -23.47
C ALA A 7 -10.93 11.95 -22.78
N THR A 8 -10.96 10.67 -22.41
CA THR A 8 -9.84 9.96 -21.78
C THR A 8 -9.80 8.49 -22.17
N GLY A 9 -8.59 7.91 -22.25
CA GLY A 9 -8.39 6.47 -22.45
C GLY A 9 -8.66 5.63 -21.19
N LEU A 10 -8.81 6.26 -20.01
CA LEU A 10 -9.10 5.57 -18.76
C LEU A 10 -10.54 5.05 -18.72
N ARG A 11 -10.72 3.84 -18.18
CA ARG A 11 -12.03 3.21 -18.01
C ARG A 11 -12.33 2.98 -16.53
N PRO A 12 -13.59 3.13 -16.09
CA PRO A 12 -13.97 2.73 -14.74
C PRO A 12 -13.84 1.22 -14.58
N VAL A 13 -13.27 0.78 -13.45
CA VAL A 13 -13.12 -0.63 -13.08
C VAL A 13 -13.77 -0.84 -11.72
N ILE A 14 -14.64 -1.85 -11.62
CA ILE A 14 -15.15 -2.34 -10.33
C ILE A 14 -14.07 -3.25 -9.74
N ASN A 15 -13.51 -2.83 -8.62
CA ASN A 15 -12.55 -3.63 -7.85
C ASN A 15 -13.30 -4.70 -7.04
N ALA A 16 -13.34 -5.93 -7.53
CA ALA A 16 -13.83 -7.11 -6.83
C ALA A 16 -12.67 -8.06 -6.44
N THR A 17 -11.47 -7.50 -6.29
CA THR A 17 -10.26 -8.29 -5.98
C THR A 17 -10.03 -8.50 -4.50
N GLY A 18 -10.79 -7.86 -3.60
CA GLY A 18 -10.54 -7.92 -2.16
C GLY A 18 -9.26 -7.21 -1.71
N VAL A 19 -8.52 -6.59 -2.63
CA VAL A 19 -7.36 -5.74 -2.33
C VAL A 19 -7.85 -4.31 -2.16
N LEU A 20 -7.82 -3.77 -0.94
CA LEU A 20 -8.35 -2.44 -0.64
C LEU A 20 -7.54 -1.34 -1.37
N LEU A 21 -6.22 -1.40 -1.27
CA LEU A 21 -5.29 -0.45 -1.91
C LEU A 21 -4.63 -1.06 -3.15
N HIS A 22 -5.44 -1.38 -4.16
CA HIS A 22 -4.92 -2.02 -5.36
C HIS A 22 -4.08 -1.04 -6.21
N GLY A 23 -2.76 -1.24 -6.24
CA GLY A 23 -1.82 -0.35 -6.95
C GLY A 23 -2.16 -0.14 -8.44
N GLY A 24 -2.48 -1.23 -9.16
CA GLY A 24 -2.87 -1.16 -10.58
C GLY A 24 -4.24 -0.50 -10.86
N LEU A 25 -5.08 -0.28 -9.84
CA LEU A 25 -6.39 0.38 -9.97
C LEU A 25 -6.39 1.80 -9.38
N GLY A 26 -5.21 2.33 -9.02
CA GLY A 26 -5.07 3.69 -8.52
C GLY A 26 -5.23 3.85 -7.00
N ARG A 27 -5.02 2.78 -6.22
CA ARG A 27 -5.06 2.78 -4.74
C ARG A 27 -6.43 3.20 -4.19
N ALA A 28 -6.48 4.25 -3.36
CA ALA A 28 -7.66 4.70 -2.65
C ALA A 28 -8.71 5.36 -3.58
N PRO A 29 -9.94 4.82 -3.68
CA PRO A 29 -11.04 5.56 -4.28
C PRO A 29 -11.45 6.74 -3.39
N LEU A 30 -11.80 7.86 -4.02
CA LEU A 30 -12.23 9.07 -3.31
C LEU A 30 -13.70 9.01 -2.90
N SER A 31 -14.00 9.54 -1.71
CA SER A 31 -15.37 9.71 -1.21
C SER A 31 -16.17 10.68 -2.10
N ALA A 32 -17.51 10.64 -1.96
CA ALA A 32 -18.38 11.58 -2.68
C ALA A 32 -18.04 13.04 -2.38
N ALA A 33 -17.70 13.37 -1.12
CA ALA A 33 -17.27 14.70 -0.72
C ALA A 33 -15.96 15.13 -1.40
N ALA A 34 -14.96 14.24 -1.43
CA ALA A 34 -13.69 14.52 -2.12
C ALA A 34 -13.86 14.67 -3.63
N ARG A 35 -14.74 13.88 -4.25
CA ARG A 35 -15.09 14.01 -5.69
C ARG A 35 -15.80 15.33 -5.98
N ALA A 36 -16.73 15.76 -5.14
CA ALA A 36 -17.39 17.07 -5.27
C ALA A 36 -16.38 18.22 -5.10
N ALA A 37 -15.42 18.09 -4.18
CA ALA A 37 -14.36 19.07 -4.00
C ALA A 37 -13.43 19.17 -5.23
N LEU A 38 -13.16 18.04 -5.92
CA LEU A 38 -12.43 18.04 -7.19
C LEU A 38 -13.18 18.79 -8.29
N ASP A 39 -14.48 18.56 -8.43
CA ASP A 39 -15.32 19.22 -9.44
C ASP A 39 -15.36 20.74 -9.23
N LEU A 40 -15.55 21.17 -7.98
CA LEU A 40 -15.45 22.58 -7.60
C LEU A 40 -14.06 23.16 -7.91
N ALA A 41 -13.00 22.42 -7.56
CA ALA A 41 -11.62 22.84 -7.78
C ALA A 41 -11.21 22.83 -9.26
N ALA A 42 -11.99 22.21 -10.16
CA ALA A 42 -11.77 22.29 -11.59
C ALA A 42 -12.04 23.72 -12.13
N GLY A 43 -12.93 24.48 -11.48
CA GLY A 43 -13.17 25.90 -11.75
C GLY A 43 -12.15 26.85 -11.10
N THR A 44 -12.37 28.16 -11.16
CA THR A 44 -11.52 29.16 -10.47
C THR A 44 -11.85 29.17 -8.98
N THR A 45 -10.83 29.14 -8.12
CA THR A 45 -10.99 29.15 -6.66
C THR A 45 -10.02 30.13 -6.01
N ASP A 46 -10.27 30.44 -4.73
CA ASP A 46 -9.49 31.30 -3.85
C ASP A 46 -8.20 30.64 -3.30
N LEU A 47 -7.65 29.67 -4.03
CA LEU A 47 -6.54 28.81 -3.62
C LEU A 47 -5.34 29.51 -2.96
N GLU A 48 -5.00 30.71 -3.43
CA GLU A 48 -3.94 31.58 -2.90
C GLU A 48 -4.44 33.01 -2.68
N LEU A 49 -5.75 33.24 -2.61
CA LEU A 49 -6.34 34.56 -2.46
C LEU A 49 -7.12 34.62 -1.15
N ASP A 50 -6.80 35.59 -0.31
CA ASP A 50 -7.64 35.89 0.84
C ASP A 50 -8.79 36.80 0.37
N LEU A 51 -10.03 36.28 0.37
CA LEU A 51 -11.19 37.00 -0.13
C LEU A 51 -11.58 38.20 0.74
N GLY A 52 -11.23 38.22 2.02
CA GLY A 52 -11.51 39.35 2.92
C GLY A 52 -10.60 40.55 2.66
N THR A 53 -9.35 40.30 2.28
CA THR A 53 -8.33 41.34 2.05
C THR A 53 -8.03 41.60 0.56
N GLY A 54 -8.40 40.69 -0.33
CA GLY A 54 -8.03 40.71 -1.75
C GLY A 54 -6.54 40.46 -2.01
N ARG A 55 -5.76 40.08 -1.00
CA ARG A 55 -4.30 39.89 -1.11
C ARG A 55 -3.94 38.42 -1.29
N ARG A 56 -2.76 38.18 -1.84
CA ARG A 56 -2.22 36.81 -1.96
C ARG A 56 -1.96 36.22 -0.57
N GLY A 57 -2.57 35.07 -0.31
CA GLY A 57 -2.43 34.28 0.91
C GLY A 57 -1.57 33.04 0.74
N ARG A 58 -1.48 32.23 1.81
CA ARG A 58 -0.80 30.94 1.79
C ARG A 58 -1.63 29.94 0.96
N ARG A 59 -1.00 29.30 -0.03
CA ARG A 59 -1.61 28.24 -0.82
C ARG A 59 -2.13 27.10 0.06
N GLY A 60 -3.38 26.69 -0.16
CA GLY A 60 -3.96 25.55 0.55
C GLY A 60 -4.07 25.75 2.05
N ARG A 61 -4.27 27.01 2.50
CA ARG A 61 -4.38 27.37 3.92
C ARG A 61 -5.39 26.49 4.66
N THR A 62 -6.55 26.24 4.06
CA THR A 62 -7.64 25.44 4.64
C THR A 62 -7.27 23.96 4.73
N ALA A 63 -6.73 23.36 3.68
CA ALA A 63 -6.20 22.00 3.71
C ALA A 63 -5.08 21.80 4.76
N LEU A 64 -4.17 22.77 4.90
CA LEU A 64 -3.13 22.75 5.93
C LEU A 64 -3.73 22.85 7.35
N ALA A 65 -4.76 23.68 7.54
CA ALA A 65 -5.45 23.79 8.81
C ALA A 65 -6.22 22.50 9.15
N ALA A 66 -6.87 21.88 8.16
CA ALA A 66 -7.55 20.59 8.32
C ALA A 66 -6.54 19.49 8.71
N LEU A 67 -5.35 19.46 8.11
CA LEU A 67 -4.31 18.49 8.44
C LEU A 67 -3.78 18.69 9.87
N ALA A 68 -3.54 19.94 10.27
CA ALA A 68 -3.12 20.26 11.63
C ALA A 68 -4.20 19.90 12.66
N ALA A 69 -5.48 20.12 12.34
CA ALA A 69 -6.60 19.72 13.20
C ALA A 69 -6.74 18.20 13.29
N ALA A 70 -6.46 17.49 12.20
CA ALA A 70 -6.48 16.03 12.17
C ALA A 70 -5.35 15.41 12.99
N VAL A 71 -4.20 16.07 13.16
CA VAL A 71 -3.09 15.55 13.98
C VAL A 71 -2.59 16.61 14.97
N PRO A 72 -3.29 16.82 16.11
CA PRO A 72 -2.91 17.84 17.08
C PRO A 72 -1.53 17.65 17.71
N ALA A 73 -0.99 16.42 17.69
CA ALA A 73 0.37 16.11 18.14
C ALA A 73 1.46 16.75 17.25
N ALA A 74 1.12 17.16 16.02
CA ALA A 74 2.04 17.80 15.10
C ALA A 74 2.06 19.33 15.31
N ALA A 75 3.20 19.87 15.76
CA ALA A 75 3.38 21.32 15.90
C ALA A 75 3.50 22.05 14.55
N GLY A 76 3.88 21.34 13.49
CA GLY A 76 3.94 21.84 12.12
C GLY A 76 3.48 20.78 11.12
N VAL A 77 2.85 21.24 10.03
CA VAL A 77 2.41 20.38 8.93
C VAL A 77 2.76 20.95 7.55
N HIS A 78 3.01 20.08 6.60
CA HIS A 78 3.20 20.41 5.19
C HIS A 78 2.66 19.32 4.27
N ILE A 79 2.36 19.70 3.02
CA ILE A 79 1.76 18.83 2.01
C ILE A 79 2.53 19.00 0.70
N VAL A 80 2.94 17.89 0.10
CA VAL A 80 3.70 17.81 -1.15
C VAL A 80 3.08 16.79 -2.10
N ASN A 81 3.63 16.67 -3.31
CA ASN A 81 3.07 15.87 -4.40
C ASN A 81 2.80 14.38 -4.06
N ASN A 82 3.71 13.72 -3.35
CA ASN A 82 3.59 12.33 -2.88
C ASN A 82 4.58 12.09 -1.73
N ASN A 83 4.52 10.93 -1.07
CA ASN A 83 5.38 10.63 0.07
C ASN A 83 6.87 10.62 -0.30
N ALA A 84 7.24 10.08 -1.46
CA ALA A 84 8.62 10.12 -1.97
C ALA A 84 9.17 11.55 -2.09
N ALA A 85 8.36 12.50 -2.57
CA ALA A 85 8.72 13.91 -2.60
C ALA A 85 8.86 14.51 -1.20
N GLY A 86 8.06 14.03 -0.24
CA GLY A 86 8.16 14.40 1.17
C GLY A 86 9.50 13.95 1.76
N LEU A 87 9.86 12.70 1.53
CA LEU A 87 11.12 12.13 2.01
C LEU A 87 12.34 12.80 1.38
N ILE A 88 12.37 12.99 0.05
CA ILE A 88 13.44 13.76 -0.62
C ILE A 88 13.56 15.16 -0.01
N LEU A 89 12.43 15.85 0.17
CA LEU A 89 12.45 17.22 0.65
C LEU A 89 12.94 17.30 2.10
N ALA A 90 12.51 16.36 2.95
CA ALA A 90 12.98 16.24 4.33
C ALA A 90 14.49 15.98 4.36
N VAL A 91 14.96 14.97 3.64
CA VAL A 91 16.38 14.62 3.55
C VAL A 91 17.23 15.78 3.04
N THR A 92 16.84 16.39 1.93
CA THR A 92 17.61 17.49 1.34
C THR A 92 17.66 18.70 2.27
N ALA A 93 16.54 19.02 2.93
CA ALA A 93 16.47 20.17 3.83
C ALA A 93 17.22 19.93 5.15
N LEU A 94 17.20 18.71 5.70
CA LEU A 94 17.71 18.39 7.03
C LEU A 94 19.14 17.83 7.00
N ALA A 95 19.41 16.82 6.19
CA ALA A 95 20.75 16.24 6.04
C ALA A 95 21.62 17.06 5.08
N GLY A 96 21.07 17.51 3.95
CA GLY A 96 21.87 18.11 2.89
C GLY A 96 22.85 17.09 2.30
N ARG A 97 24.16 17.36 2.37
CA ARG A 97 25.22 16.43 1.89
C ARG A 97 25.79 15.51 2.99
N ARG A 98 25.21 15.55 4.19
CA ARG A 98 25.61 14.76 5.36
C ARG A 98 25.08 13.33 5.28
N GLU A 99 25.44 12.52 6.27
CA GLU A 99 25.04 11.11 6.34
C GLU A 99 23.58 10.94 6.77
N ILE A 100 22.91 9.97 6.15
CA ILE A 100 21.63 9.42 6.58
C ILE A 100 21.93 8.06 7.19
N VAL A 101 21.74 7.93 8.50
CA VAL A 101 21.86 6.63 9.18
C VAL A 101 20.54 5.89 9.05
N VAL A 102 20.55 4.68 8.50
CA VAL A 102 19.34 3.88 8.22
C VAL A 102 19.66 2.39 8.27
N SER A 103 18.72 1.57 8.72
CA SER A 103 18.88 0.11 8.72
C SER A 103 18.95 -0.45 7.30
N ARG A 104 19.81 -1.45 7.08
CA ARG A 104 19.83 -2.24 5.83
C ARG A 104 18.50 -2.92 5.55
N GLY A 105 17.78 -3.33 6.60
CA GLY A 105 16.48 -4.00 6.50
C GLY A 105 15.35 -3.10 6.02
N GLU A 106 15.58 -1.78 5.96
CA GLU A 106 14.61 -0.75 5.61
C GLU A 106 14.85 -0.15 4.21
N LEU A 107 15.86 -0.63 3.48
CA LEU A 107 16.18 -0.17 2.13
C LEU A 107 15.31 -0.88 1.08
N VAL A 108 14.09 -0.38 0.92
CA VAL A 108 13.03 -1.04 0.16
C VAL A 108 13.09 -0.77 -1.36
N GLU A 109 12.61 -1.75 -2.14
CA GLU A 109 12.19 -1.59 -3.53
C GLU A 109 10.70 -1.93 -3.64
N THR A 110 9.92 -1.07 -4.30
CA THR A 110 8.52 -1.35 -4.61
C THR A 110 8.39 -1.98 -5.98
N ALA A 111 7.29 -2.67 -6.22
CA ALA A 111 7.13 -3.48 -7.43
C ALA A 111 7.03 -2.69 -8.76
N ASP A 112 6.81 -1.38 -8.70
CA ASP A 112 6.92 -0.46 -9.83
C ASP A 112 8.37 0.01 -10.09
N GLY A 113 9.35 -0.58 -9.42
CA GLY A 113 10.78 -0.31 -9.60
C GLY A 113 11.29 0.91 -8.84
N PHE A 114 10.49 1.51 -7.94
CA PHE A 114 10.97 2.58 -7.09
C PHE A 114 11.90 2.01 -6.01
N ARG A 115 13.11 2.58 -5.92
CA ARG A 115 14.17 2.16 -5.02
C ARG A 115 14.51 3.27 -4.05
N LEU A 116 14.26 3.03 -2.77
CA LEU A 116 14.52 4.01 -1.73
C LEU A 116 16.00 4.45 -1.69
N PRO A 117 17.02 3.56 -1.80
CA PRO A 117 18.41 3.98 -1.79
C PRO A 117 18.77 4.98 -2.91
N GLU A 118 18.30 4.71 -4.13
CA GLU A 118 18.55 5.57 -5.30
C GLU A 118 17.88 6.94 -5.11
N LEU A 119 16.68 6.95 -4.55
CA LEU A 119 15.97 8.18 -4.19
C LEU A 119 16.76 9.02 -3.18
N LEU A 120 17.28 8.40 -2.12
CA LEU A 120 18.00 9.10 -1.05
C LEU A 120 19.35 9.63 -1.55
N VAL A 121 20.12 8.83 -2.29
CA VAL A 121 21.44 9.23 -2.82
C VAL A 121 21.32 10.37 -3.84
N CYS A 122 20.22 10.46 -4.60
CA CYS A 122 20.04 11.53 -5.58
C CYS A 122 19.94 12.94 -4.95
N THR A 123 19.67 13.03 -3.64
CA THR A 123 19.70 14.30 -2.89
C THR A 123 21.11 14.83 -2.65
N GLY A 124 22.14 14.02 -2.89
CA GLY A 124 23.53 14.31 -2.56
C GLY A 124 23.93 13.95 -1.12
N ALA A 125 23.01 13.42 -0.32
CA ALA A 125 23.29 12.82 0.97
C ALA A 125 24.04 11.49 0.82
N ARG A 126 24.75 11.09 1.88
CA ARG A 126 25.49 9.81 1.92
C ARG A 126 24.71 8.79 2.76
N LEU A 127 24.46 7.60 2.24
CA LEU A 127 23.84 6.53 3.03
C LEU A 127 24.89 5.92 3.97
N ARG A 128 24.55 5.86 5.26
CA ARG A 128 25.29 5.17 6.32
C ARG A 128 24.44 4.02 6.83
N GLU A 129 24.56 2.89 6.15
CA GLU A 129 23.77 1.70 6.44
C GLU A 129 24.23 1.00 7.73
N VAL A 130 23.28 0.59 8.57
CA VAL A 130 23.54 -0.11 9.85
C VAL A 130 22.82 -1.45 9.93
N GLY A 131 23.28 -2.32 10.84
CA GLY A 131 22.72 -3.65 11.05
C GLY A 131 22.84 -4.57 9.84
N THR A 132 21.96 -5.57 9.78
CA THR A 132 21.74 -6.51 8.67
C THR A 132 20.31 -6.43 8.17
N THR A 133 19.99 -7.15 7.08
CA THR A 133 18.64 -7.19 6.50
C THR A 133 17.58 -7.63 7.52
N ASN A 134 17.88 -8.64 8.32
CA ASN A 134 16.94 -9.24 9.25
C ASN A 134 17.05 -8.67 10.66
N ARG A 135 18.22 -8.15 11.08
CA ARG A 135 18.43 -7.67 12.44
C ARG A 135 19.17 -6.34 12.47
N THR A 136 18.61 -5.38 13.20
CA THR A 136 19.29 -4.13 13.54
C THR A 136 19.08 -3.85 15.03
N THR A 137 20.12 -3.38 15.71
CA THR A 137 20.09 -3.05 17.14
C THR A 137 20.28 -1.55 17.35
N LEU A 138 19.94 -1.05 18.54
CA LEU A 138 20.24 0.35 18.91
C LEU A 138 21.74 0.64 18.91
N GLY A 139 22.57 -0.35 19.26
CA GLY A 139 24.04 -0.22 19.22
C GLY A 139 24.56 0.06 17.82
N ASP A 140 23.98 -0.59 16.79
CA ASP A 140 24.36 -0.36 15.40
C ASP A 140 24.11 1.11 14.98
N TYR A 141 23.02 1.70 15.46
CA TYR A 141 22.75 3.13 15.25
C TYR A 141 23.71 4.02 16.05
N ALA A 142 23.91 3.72 17.35
CA ALA A 142 24.78 4.50 18.23
C ALA A 142 26.22 4.58 17.72
N ASP A 143 26.77 3.47 17.21
CA ASP A 143 28.12 3.38 16.67
C ASP A 143 28.27 4.14 15.32
N ALA A 144 27.16 4.36 14.61
CA ALA A 144 27.15 5.04 13.31
C ALA A 144 26.89 6.54 13.40
N ILE A 145 26.24 7.02 14.46
CA ILE A 145 25.96 8.44 14.64
C ILE A 145 27.25 9.18 15.01
N GLY A 146 27.56 10.25 14.27
CA GLY A 146 28.76 11.05 14.47
C GLY A 146 28.65 12.46 13.90
N PRO A 147 29.77 13.22 13.84
CA PRO A 147 29.76 14.63 13.41
C PRO A 147 29.23 14.87 12.00
N GLU A 148 29.36 13.88 11.13
CA GLU A 148 28.89 13.91 9.75
C GLU A 148 27.43 13.47 9.60
N THR A 149 26.76 13.05 10.67
CA THR A 149 25.36 12.63 10.63
C THR A 149 24.44 13.83 10.43
N GLY A 150 23.58 13.73 9.42
CA GLY A 150 22.59 14.75 9.07
C GLY A 150 21.23 14.49 9.69
N LEU A 151 20.81 13.23 9.67
CA LEU A 151 19.59 12.71 10.26
C LEU A 151 19.69 11.19 10.42
N VAL A 152 18.84 10.63 11.28
CA VAL A 152 18.50 9.21 11.29
C VAL A 152 17.18 9.03 10.55
N LEU A 153 17.10 8.03 9.67
CA LEU A 153 15.90 7.67 8.95
C LEU A 153 15.43 6.30 9.43
N HIS A 154 14.15 6.22 9.80
CA HIS A 154 13.45 4.96 10.04
C HIS A 154 12.30 4.81 9.06
N VAL A 155 12.21 3.70 8.34
CA VAL A 155 11.19 3.45 7.30
C VAL A 155 10.40 2.20 7.64
N HIS A 156 9.07 2.33 7.65
CA HIS A 156 8.19 1.18 7.81
C HIS A 156 8.13 0.36 6.51
N PRO A 157 8.44 -0.95 6.55
CA PRO A 157 8.35 -1.83 5.38
C PRO A 157 6.88 -2.17 5.07
N SER A 158 6.16 -1.27 4.42
CA SER A 158 4.71 -1.45 4.17
C SER A 158 4.37 -2.43 3.04
N SER A 159 5.36 -2.94 2.30
CA SER A 159 5.13 -3.72 1.06
C SER A 159 5.74 -5.11 1.07
N TYR A 160 6.44 -5.49 2.14
CA TYR A 160 6.98 -6.83 2.37
C TYR A 160 7.20 -7.05 3.85
N GLN A 161 7.41 -8.31 4.24
CA GLN A 161 7.78 -8.68 5.59
C GLN A 161 8.97 -9.62 5.56
N VAL A 162 9.91 -9.44 6.50
CA VAL A 162 10.97 -10.41 6.76
C VAL A 162 10.46 -11.34 7.86
N VAL A 163 10.47 -12.65 7.61
CA VAL A 163 9.97 -13.67 8.56
C VAL A 163 11.13 -14.51 9.06
N GLY A 164 11.06 -14.95 10.33
CA GLY A 164 12.08 -15.75 11.00
C GLY A 164 12.84 -14.96 12.05
N LEU A 165 14.17 -15.15 12.13
CA LEU A 165 15.02 -14.43 13.08
C LEU A 165 15.16 -12.97 12.67
N THR A 166 14.26 -12.12 13.18
CA THR A 166 14.22 -10.69 12.90
C THR A 166 14.25 -9.85 14.16
N ASP A 167 14.80 -8.65 14.06
CA ASP A 167 14.97 -7.73 15.18
C ASP A 167 15.05 -6.29 14.66
N THR A 168 14.26 -5.38 15.21
CA THR A 168 14.25 -3.96 14.83
C THR A 168 14.07 -3.15 16.10
N PRO A 169 14.87 -2.08 16.32
CA PRO A 169 14.73 -1.26 17.52
C PRO A 169 13.33 -0.66 17.60
N ALA A 170 12.78 -0.60 18.81
CA ALA A 170 11.53 0.12 19.03
C ALA A 170 11.72 1.62 18.70
N ILE A 171 10.76 2.22 18.00
CA ILE A 171 10.91 3.59 17.48
C ILE A 171 11.07 4.64 18.59
N ASN A 172 10.50 4.40 19.77
CA ASN A 172 10.68 5.25 20.96
C ASN A 172 12.11 5.20 21.51
N ASP A 173 12.77 4.04 21.46
CA ASP A 173 14.15 3.91 21.90
C ASP A 173 15.10 4.55 20.88
N LEU A 174 14.81 4.42 19.59
CA LEU A 174 15.55 5.11 18.54
C LEU A 174 15.37 6.63 18.63
N ALA A 175 14.17 7.11 18.95
CA ALA A 175 13.91 8.53 19.18
C ALA A 175 14.67 9.07 20.39
N ALA A 176 14.73 8.32 21.50
CA ALA A 176 15.52 8.67 22.67
C ALA A 176 17.02 8.76 22.34
N LEU A 177 17.56 7.76 21.63
CA LEU A 177 18.95 7.77 21.15
C LEU A 177 19.25 9.01 20.29
N CYS A 178 18.38 9.31 19.31
CA CYS A 178 18.54 10.49 18.45
C CYS A 178 18.51 11.80 19.24
N ALA A 179 17.68 11.88 20.28
CA ALA A 179 17.62 13.03 21.16
C ALA A 179 18.92 13.22 21.95
N ASP A 180 19.51 12.14 22.47
CA ASP A 180 20.79 12.18 23.20
C ASP A 180 21.95 12.69 22.33
N PHE A 181 21.92 12.39 21.03
CA PHE A 181 22.89 12.88 20.04
C PHE A 181 22.51 14.20 19.37
N GLU A 182 21.36 14.79 19.70
CA GLU A 182 20.80 15.99 19.07
C GLU A 182 20.66 15.88 17.52
N ILE A 183 20.40 14.67 17.02
CA ILE A 183 20.20 14.39 15.60
C ILE A 183 18.70 14.25 15.29
N PRO A 184 18.20 14.86 14.20
CA PRO A 184 16.80 14.67 13.81
C PRO A 184 16.50 13.21 13.43
N LEU A 185 15.45 12.64 14.01
CA LEU A 185 14.83 11.40 13.55
C LEU A 185 13.69 11.71 12.58
N VAL A 186 13.81 11.21 11.35
CA VAL A 186 12.74 11.20 10.34
C VAL A 186 12.16 9.80 10.27
N GLY A 187 10.85 9.67 10.52
CA GLY A 187 10.12 8.42 10.36
C GLY A 187 9.26 8.44 9.10
N ASP A 188 9.46 7.50 8.19
CA ASP A 188 8.53 7.25 7.09
C ASP A 188 7.53 6.16 7.47
N CYS A 189 6.34 6.54 7.94
CA CYS A 189 5.29 5.57 8.25
C CYS A 189 4.80 4.89 6.99
N GLY A 190 4.72 5.62 5.87
CA GLY A 190 4.26 5.10 4.58
C GLY A 190 2.81 4.60 4.50
N SER A 191 2.17 4.24 5.62
CA SER A 191 0.86 3.54 5.76
C SER A 191 -0.35 4.39 5.35
N GLY A 192 -0.25 5.69 5.59
CA GLY A 192 -1.35 6.65 5.51
C GLY A 192 -2.23 6.75 6.75
N LEU A 193 -1.94 6.04 7.84
CA LEU A 193 -2.68 6.21 9.10
C LEU A 193 -2.26 7.49 9.81
N LEU A 194 -3.23 8.35 10.14
CA LEU A 194 -2.99 9.53 10.98
C LEU A 194 -3.09 9.21 12.47
N HIS A 195 -3.88 8.20 12.82
CA HIS A 195 -4.15 7.73 14.18
C HIS A 195 -4.12 6.20 14.22
N PRO A 196 -3.98 5.59 15.41
CA PRO A 196 -4.04 4.14 15.55
C PRO A 196 -5.34 3.57 14.98
N GLU A 197 -5.24 2.45 14.28
CA GLU A 197 -6.39 1.70 13.76
C GLU A 197 -6.45 0.33 14.45
N PRO A 198 -7.45 0.08 15.31
CA PRO A 198 -7.52 -1.17 16.08
C PRO A 198 -7.54 -2.46 15.24
N LEU A 199 -8.02 -2.38 13.99
CA LEU A 199 -7.99 -3.51 13.07
C LEU A 199 -6.59 -3.80 12.50
N LEU A 200 -5.66 -2.86 12.64
CA LEU A 200 -4.30 -2.86 12.11
C LEU A 200 -3.31 -2.45 13.22
N ALA A 201 -3.33 -3.16 14.35
CA ALA A 201 -2.63 -2.75 15.56
C ALA A 201 -1.10 -2.58 15.40
N ASP A 202 -0.48 -3.36 14.50
CA ASP A 202 0.95 -3.30 14.23
C ASP A 202 1.31 -2.28 13.13
N GLU A 203 0.31 -1.71 12.45
CA GLU A 203 0.54 -0.72 11.39
C GLU A 203 0.84 0.65 12.02
N PRO A 204 1.93 1.32 11.64
CA PRO A 204 2.31 2.57 12.26
C PRO A 204 1.40 3.72 11.83
N ASP A 205 1.19 4.64 12.76
CA ASP A 205 0.46 5.88 12.53
C ASP A 205 1.26 7.11 12.95
N VAL A 206 0.89 8.25 12.35
CA VAL A 206 1.56 9.52 12.58
C VAL A 206 1.47 9.97 14.04
N THR A 207 0.30 9.87 14.67
CA THR A 207 0.09 10.39 16.03
C THR A 207 0.95 9.66 17.04
N THR A 208 1.00 8.33 16.96
CA THR A 208 1.80 7.49 17.86
C THR A 208 3.29 7.75 17.69
N TRP A 209 3.80 7.79 16.46
CA TRP A 209 5.21 8.05 16.21
C TRP A 209 5.66 9.44 16.68
N LEU A 210 4.84 10.47 16.48
CA LEU A 210 5.10 11.79 17.05
C LEU A 210 5.11 11.76 18.58
N GLY A 211 4.18 11.02 19.19
CA GLY A 211 4.13 10.80 20.64
C GLY A 211 5.37 10.12 21.21
N PHE A 212 6.02 9.26 20.43
CA PHE A 212 7.29 8.61 20.78
C PHE A 212 8.53 9.48 20.58
N GLY A 213 8.39 10.70 20.07
CA GLY A 213 9.49 11.65 19.92
C GLY A 213 10.10 11.72 18.53
N VAL A 214 9.53 11.05 17.52
CA VAL A 214 9.95 11.21 16.12
C VAL A 214 9.78 12.68 15.71
N ASN A 215 10.82 13.29 15.14
CA ASN A 215 10.83 14.74 14.93
C ASN A 215 10.07 15.17 13.68
N VAL A 216 10.11 14.35 12.62
CA VAL A 216 9.35 14.52 11.39
C VAL A 216 8.82 13.16 10.95
N VAL A 217 7.52 13.05 10.75
CA VAL A 217 6.87 11.87 10.18
C VAL A 217 6.40 12.18 8.76
N THR A 218 6.71 11.28 7.82
CA THR A 218 6.18 11.30 6.45
C THR A 218 5.18 10.17 6.24
N THR A 219 4.12 10.44 5.48
CA THR A 219 3.14 9.41 5.12
C THR A 219 2.38 9.73 3.82
N SER A 220 1.75 8.71 3.22
CA SER A 220 0.97 8.83 1.98
C SER A 220 -0.52 9.04 2.26
N ALA A 221 -1.15 10.01 1.61
CA ALA A 221 -2.60 10.25 1.80
C ALA A 221 -3.51 9.33 0.97
N ASP A 222 -3.02 8.71 -0.10
CA ASP A 222 -3.76 7.81 -1.01
C ASP A 222 -3.68 6.33 -0.62
N LYS A 223 -3.29 6.07 0.62
CA LYS A 223 -3.33 4.74 1.23
C LYS A 223 -4.47 4.65 2.26
N LEU A 224 -4.17 4.30 3.52
CA LEU A 224 -5.18 4.06 4.55
C LEU A 224 -5.99 5.31 4.93
N LEU A 225 -5.47 6.52 4.72
CA LEU A 225 -6.25 7.75 4.85
C LEU A 225 -7.43 7.80 3.85
N GLY A 226 -7.32 7.12 2.70
CA GLY A 226 -8.38 7.11 1.68
C GLY A 226 -8.55 8.44 0.95
N GLY A 227 -7.47 9.22 0.86
CA GLY A 227 -7.42 10.54 0.22
C GLY A 227 -6.81 10.52 -1.17
N PRO A 228 -6.54 11.70 -1.75
CA PRO A 228 -5.83 11.81 -3.03
C PRO A 228 -4.32 11.57 -2.85
N GLN A 229 -3.60 11.33 -3.94
CA GLN A 229 -2.15 11.21 -3.89
C GLN A 229 -1.52 12.53 -3.41
N CYS A 230 -0.95 12.49 -2.21
CA CYS A 230 -0.03 13.49 -1.69
C CYS A 230 0.84 12.92 -0.56
N GLY A 231 1.98 13.57 -0.34
CA GLY A 231 2.85 13.31 0.80
C GLY A 231 2.52 14.28 1.91
N LEU A 232 2.33 13.77 3.12
CA LEU A 232 2.09 14.56 4.32
C LEU A 232 3.37 14.56 5.14
N LEU A 233 3.80 15.75 5.59
CA LEU A 233 4.91 15.89 6.54
C LEU A 233 4.37 16.52 7.81
N LEU A 234 4.57 15.87 8.95
CA LEU A 234 4.04 16.29 10.24
C LEU A 234 5.14 16.20 11.29
N GLY A 235 5.19 17.14 12.24
CA GLY A 235 6.10 17.03 13.38
C GLY A 235 6.51 18.36 13.97
N ARG A 236 7.78 18.51 14.32
CA ARG A 236 8.32 19.73 14.94
C ARG A 236 8.19 20.95 14.02
N ALA A 237 7.67 22.04 14.56
CA ALA A 237 7.37 23.25 13.80
C ALA A 237 8.62 23.84 13.12
N ASP A 238 9.76 23.89 13.81
CA ASP A 238 11.03 24.41 13.31
C ASP A 238 11.59 23.60 12.13
N LEU A 239 11.49 22.26 12.21
CA LEU A 239 11.96 21.37 11.15
C LEU A 239 11.04 21.42 9.92
N ILE A 240 9.73 21.37 10.12
CA ILE A 240 8.75 21.51 9.03
C ILE A 240 8.89 22.88 8.34
N ASP A 241 9.18 23.92 9.12
CA ASP A 241 9.46 25.25 8.59
C ASP A 241 10.72 25.30 7.73
N ARG A 242 11.79 24.63 8.15
CA ARG A 242 13.02 24.49 7.37
C ARG A 242 12.76 23.73 6.07
N ILE A 243 12.02 22.63 6.13
CA ILE A 243 11.62 21.82 4.97
C ILE A 243 10.82 22.66 3.96
N ARG A 244 9.75 23.34 4.39
CA ARG A 244 8.87 24.10 3.48
C ARG A 244 9.52 25.34 2.86
N ARG A 245 10.58 25.87 3.48
CA ARG A 245 11.36 27.01 2.97
C ARG A 245 12.42 26.59 1.95
N HIS A 246 12.73 25.30 1.86
CA HIS A 246 13.73 24.81 0.92
C HIS A 246 13.28 25.05 -0.54
N PRO A 247 14.17 25.49 -1.46
CA PRO A 247 13.79 25.83 -2.84
C PRO A 247 13.06 24.71 -3.60
N MET A 248 13.44 23.44 -3.35
CA MET A 248 12.78 22.29 -3.98
C MET A 248 11.32 22.11 -3.56
N ALA A 249 10.88 22.68 -2.43
CA ALA A 249 9.48 22.64 -2.02
C ALA A 249 8.57 23.22 -3.11
N ARG A 250 9.08 24.17 -3.91
CA ARG A 250 8.34 24.72 -5.05
C ARG A 250 8.14 23.72 -6.19
N ALA A 251 9.12 22.86 -6.45
CA ALA A 251 9.04 21.80 -7.45
C ALA A 251 8.11 20.67 -6.98
N MET A 252 8.14 20.35 -5.69
CA MET A 252 7.31 19.32 -5.06
C MET A 252 5.92 19.81 -4.62
N ARG A 253 5.56 21.04 -4.99
CA ARG A 253 4.33 21.70 -4.53
C ARG A 253 3.09 21.01 -5.08
N VAL A 254 2.17 20.68 -4.18
CA VAL A 254 0.91 20.03 -4.50
C VAL A 254 -0.05 20.89 -5.34
N GLY A 255 -0.79 20.23 -6.25
CA GLY A 255 -1.80 20.82 -7.12
C GLY A 255 -3.08 21.26 -6.39
N LYS A 256 -3.90 22.09 -7.05
CA LYS A 256 -5.17 22.59 -6.48
C LYS A 256 -6.17 21.46 -6.23
N LEU A 257 -6.31 20.55 -7.20
CA LEU A 257 -7.25 19.43 -7.15
C LEU A 257 -6.98 18.53 -5.93
N THR A 258 -5.71 18.15 -5.76
CA THR A 258 -5.26 17.36 -4.61
C THR A 258 -5.51 18.06 -3.28
N LEU A 259 -5.26 19.38 -3.18
CA LEU A 259 -5.54 20.13 -1.94
C LEU A 259 -7.02 20.11 -1.58
N ALA A 260 -7.92 20.31 -2.56
CA ALA A 260 -9.36 20.30 -2.34
C ALA A 260 -9.86 18.91 -1.93
N ALA A 261 -9.41 17.86 -2.63
CA ALA A 261 -9.77 16.48 -2.28
C ALA A 261 -9.24 16.09 -0.89
N LEU A 262 -8.00 16.46 -0.54
CA LEU A 262 -7.41 16.17 0.76
C LEU A 262 -8.18 16.87 1.89
N GLU A 263 -8.51 18.16 1.72
CA GLU A 263 -9.30 18.90 2.71
C GLU A 263 -10.66 18.24 2.97
N ALA A 264 -11.34 17.82 1.90
CA ALA A 264 -12.60 17.11 2.01
C ALA A 264 -12.45 15.74 2.69
N THR A 265 -11.40 14.98 2.38
CA THR A 265 -11.07 13.71 3.05
C THR A 265 -10.82 13.91 4.54
N LEU A 266 -10.04 14.92 4.93
CA LEU A 266 -9.74 15.21 6.33
C LEU A 266 -10.98 15.68 7.10
N SER A 267 -11.87 16.42 6.44
CA SER A 267 -13.11 16.94 7.05
C SER A 267 -14.24 15.90 7.08
N HIS A 268 -14.21 14.90 6.20
CA HIS A 268 -15.19 13.83 6.07
C HIS A 268 -14.46 12.47 5.99
N PRO A 269 -14.00 11.93 7.13
CA PRO A 269 -13.05 10.80 7.17
C PRO A 269 -13.65 9.44 6.80
N ASP A 270 -14.94 9.36 6.47
CA ASP A 270 -15.58 8.13 6.01
C ASP A 270 -15.27 7.87 4.52
N SER A 271 -14.04 7.44 4.26
CA SER A 271 -13.55 7.11 2.92
C SER A 271 -14.00 5.71 2.48
N PRO A 272 -14.06 5.43 1.15
CA PRO A 272 -14.30 4.08 0.65
C PRO A 272 -13.33 3.03 1.20
N VAL A 273 -12.06 3.40 1.41
CA VAL A 273 -11.05 2.53 2.03
C VAL A 273 -11.45 2.21 3.47
N ARG A 274 -11.87 3.21 4.26
CA ARG A 274 -12.32 3.02 5.64
C ARG A 274 -13.59 2.17 5.71
N GLN A 275 -14.54 2.39 4.82
CA GLN A 275 -15.76 1.57 4.73
C GLN A 275 -15.44 0.11 4.41
N ALA A 276 -14.51 -0.13 3.47
CA ALA A 276 -14.05 -1.48 3.13
C ALA A 276 -13.29 -2.15 4.29
N LEU A 277 -12.44 -1.40 5.01
CA LEU A 277 -11.71 -1.89 6.18
C LEU A 277 -12.67 -2.31 7.30
N HIS A 278 -13.66 -1.48 7.60
CA HIS A 278 -14.64 -1.69 8.68
C HIS A 278 -15.88 -2.49 8.25
N ALA A 279 -15.89 -3.06 7.04
CA ALA A 279 -17.01 -3.88 6.58
C ALA A 279 -17.15 -5.13 7.46
N ARG A 280 -18.38 -5.39 7.91
CA ARG A 280 -18.69 -6.54 8.78
C ARG A 280 -18.71 -7.84 7.97
N PRO A 281 -17.91 -8.86 8.33
CA PRO A 281 -17.85 -10.13 7.59
C PRO A 281 -19.22 -10.78 7.39
N GLU A 282 -20.10 -10.75 8.38
CA GLU A 282 -21.43 -11.38 8.31
C GLU A 282 -22.29 -10.72 7.23
N ARG A 283 -22.19 -9.39 7.08
CA ARG A 283 -22.89 -8.65 6.02
C ARG A 283 -22.35 -8.98 4.64
N LEU A 284 -21.04 -9.19 4.53
CA LEU A 284 -20.41 -9.61 3.26
C LEU A 284 -20.90 -11.01 2.87
N THR A 285 -20.96 -11.94 3.82
CA THR A 285 -21.49 -13.30 3.60
C THR A 285 -22.94 -13.26 3.10
N THR A 286 -23.83 -12.55 3.79
CA THR A 286 -25.23 -12.43 3.36
C THR A 286 -25.37 -11.76 1.98
N ARG A 287 -24.53 -10.76 1.67
CA ARG A 287 -24.49 -10.13 0.33
C ARG A 287 -24.06 -11.13 -0.73
N ALA A 288 -22.99 -11.89 -0.49
CA ALA A 288 -22.49 -12.90 -1.42
C ALA A 288 -23.54 -14.00 -1.68
N GLU A 289 -24.20 -14.50 -0.64
CA GLU A 289 -25.27 -15.49 -0.75
C GLU A 289 -26.44 -14.98 -1.59
N THR A 290 -26.86 -13.73 -1.34
CA THR A 290 -27.95 -13.09 -2.07
C THR A 290 -27.61 -12.94 -3.55
N LEU A 291 -26.41 -12.45 -3.86
CA LEU A 291 -25.95 -12.25 -5.22
C LEU A 291 -25.77 -13.59 -5.96
N ALA A 292 -25.15 -14.59 -5.33
CA ALA A 292 -25.00 -15.93 -5.89
C ALA A 292 -26.36 -16.61 -6.13
N ALA A 293 -27.32 -16.48 -5.22
CA ALA A 293 -28.67 -17.00 -5.41
C ALA A 293 -29.40 -16.32 -6.58
N TRP A 294 -29.21 -15.01 -6.75
CA TRP A 294 -29.78 -14.27 -7.88
C TRP A 294 -29.16 -14.69 -9.23
N LEU A 295 -27.83 -14.85 -9.27
CA LEU A 295 -27.11 -15.32 -10.46
C LEU A 295 -27.55 -16.74 -10.85
N ARG A 296 -27.70 -17.65 -9.89
CA ARG A 296 -28.23 -19.00 -10.12
C ARG A 296 -29.63 -19.01 -10.69
N ARG A 297 -30.54 -18.17 -10.19
CA ARG A 297 -31.89 -18.01 -10.77
C ARG A 297 -31.85 -17.49 -12.20
N SER A 298 -30.78 -16.81 -12.58
CA SER A 298 -30.55 -16.27 -13.92
C SER A 298 -29.76 -17.24 -14.82
N GLY A 299 -29.56 -18.49 -14.40
CA GLY A 299 -28.88 -19.52 -15.17
C GLY A 299 -27.35 -19.51 -15.07
N ILE A 300 -26.77 -18.66 -14.23
CA ILE A 300 -25.31 -18.60 -14.03
C ILE A 300 -24.93 -19.42 -12.81
N ALA A 301 -24.04 -20.39 -13.00
CA ALA A 301 -23.48 -21.16 -11.91
C ALA A 301 -22.62 -20.22 -11.01
N ALA A 302 -23.04 -20.07 -9.76
CA ALA A 302 -22.40 -19.19 -8.79
C ALA A 302 -22.58 -19.72 -7.36
N SER A 303 -21.56 -19.57 -6.52
CA SER A 303 -21.61 -19.89 -5.09
C SER A 303 -21.09 -18.72 -4.26
N ALA A 304 -21.58 -18.59 -3.03
CA ALA A 304 -20.98 -17.72 -2.04
C ALA A 304 -19.89 -18.50 -1.30
N VAL A 305 -18.72 -17.89 -1.15
CA VAL A 305 -17.58 -18.52 -0.49
C VAL A 305 -16.96 -17.57 0.53
N ALA A 306 -16.40 -18.12 1.61
CA ALA A 306 -15.54 -17.36 2.49
C ALA A 306 -14.30 -16.90 1.71
N SER A 307 -13.80 -15.71 2.03
CA SER A 307 -12.64 -15.14 1.36
C SER A 307 -11.76 -14.38 2.33
N ARG A 308 -10.53 -14.06 1.90
CA ARG A 308 -9.62 -13.19 2.63
C ARG A 308 -9.28 -12.00 1.75
N ALA A 309 -9.56 -10.82 2.30
CA ALA A 309 -9.20 -9.55 1.70
C ALA A 309 -7.90 -9.05 2.33
N VAL A 310 -7.18 -8.19 1.60
CA VAL A 310 -5.88 -7.65 2.02
C VAL A 310 -5.91 -6.13 1.92
N VAL A 311 -5.29 -5.47 2.91
CA VAL A 311 -5.26 -4.01 2.97
C VAL A 311 -4.43 -3.41 1.85
N ASP A 312 -3.17 -3.81 1.74
CA ASP A 312 -2.29 -3.42 0.65
C ASP A 312 -2.02 -4.65 -0.22
N GLY A 313 -2.23 -4.47 -1.52
CA GLY A 313 -1.74 -5.42 -2.49
C GLY A 313 -0.31 -5.02 -2.75
N GLY A 314 0.60 -5.31 -1.80
CA GLY A 314 2.04 -5.16 -2.01
C GLY A 314 2.31 -5.63 -3.44
N GLY A 315 2.86 -4.73 -4.26
CA GLY A 315 2.60 -4.66 -5.70
C GLY A 315 3.06 -5.83 -6.57
N GLY A 316 3.06 -7.06 -6.07
CA GLY A 316 3.21 -8.31 -6.81
C GLY A 316 2.24 -8.40 -7.96
N GLY A 317 2.55 -7.67 -9.03
CA GLY A 317 2.40 -8.20 -10.36
C GLY A 317 3.12 -9.53 -10.35
N SER A 318 2.39 -10.60 -10.63
CA SER A 318 2.98 -11.87 -10.96
C SER A 318 4.04 -11.62 -12.05
N SER A 319 5.32 -11.66 -11.70
CA SER A 319 6.33 -11.92 -12.72
C SER A 319 6.05 -13.35 -13.21
N PRO A 320 5.91 -13.60 -14.52
CA PRO A 320 5.73 -14.97 -15.00
C PRO A 320 6.98 -15.76 -14.59
N LEU A 321 6.83 -16.72 -13.69
CA LEU A 321 7.90 -17.66 -13.39
C LEU A 321 8.25 -18.40 -14.69
N PRO A 322 9.54 -18.59 -15.02
CA PRO A 322 9.93 -19.46 -16.12
C PRO A 322 9.44 -20.87 -15.79
N ASN A 323 8.67 -21.47 -16.69
CA ASN A 323 8.30 -22.87 -16.56
C ASN A 323 9.58 -23.74 -16.55
N ASP A 324 9.68 -24.61 -15.56
CA ASP A 324 10.55 -25.79 -15.59
C ASP A 324 10.16 -26.66 -16.79
N ALA A 325 10.89 -26.51 -17.89
CA ALA A 325 10.97 -27.53 -18.93
C ALA A 325 12.14 -28.47 -18.59
N ALA A 326 11.88 -29.41 -17.69
CA ALA A 326 12.66 -30.64 -17.62
C ALA A 326 12.43 -31.44 -18.92
N PHE A 327 13.33 -31.28 -19.90
CA PHE A 327 13.60 -32.34 -20.87
C PHE A 327 15.04 -32.27 -21.36
N ARG A 328 15.97 -32.79 -20.54
CA ARG A 328 17.27 -33.23 -21.05
C ARG A 328 17.07 -34.50 -21.88
N ARG A 329 17.27 -34.40 -23.19
CA ARG A 329 17.82 -35.50 -24.00
C ARG A 329 18.84 -34.96 -25.00
N SER A 330 20.09 -35.30 -24.69
CA SER A 330 21.12 -35.84 -25.61
C SER A 330 21.25 -35.29 -27.03
N GLY A 331 22.45 -34.79 -27.35
CA GLY A 331 22.95 -34.75 -28.72
C GLY A 331 23.93 -33.60 -28.94
N GLY A 332 25.22 -33.90 -28.94
CA GLY A 332 26.26 -32.94 -29.29
C GLY A 332 26.30 -32.65 -30.79
N HIS A 333 26.71 -31.44 -31.17
CA HIS A 333 27.90 -31.18 -31.99
C HIS A 333 28.08 -29.69 -32.27
N ARG A 334 29.33 -29.36 -32.63
CA ARG A 334 29.92 -28.04 -32.81
C ARG A 334 29.59 -27.40 -34.17
N ARG A 335 29.74 -26.05 -34.18
CA ARG A 335 30.34 -25.14 -35.20
C ARG A 335 29.44 -24.39 -36.21
N GLU A 336 29.72 -23.08 -36.21
CA GLU A 336 29.93 -22.12 -37.32
C GLU A 336 28.78 -21.72 -38.28
N GLY A 337 28.50 -20.42 -38.32
CA GLY A 337 28.59 -19.65 -39.57
C GLY A 337 27.31 -19.04 -40.15
N ALA A 338 27.42 -17.73 -40.43
CA ALA A 338 26.77 -16.95 -41.50
C ALA A 338 25.41 -16.27 -41.25
N ARG A 339 25.36 -15.07 -41.85
CA ARG A 339 24.33 -14.04 -41.88
C ARG A 339 23.31 -14.33 -42.97
N ASP A 340 22.07 -13.85 -42.82
CA ASP A 340 21.46 -12.76 -43.63
C ASP A 340 19.93 -12.78 -43.50
N GLU A 341 19.38 -11.61 -43.84
CA GLU A 341 18.06 -11.06 -43.58
C GLU A 341 16.94 -11.71 -44.42
N ASP A 342 15.72 -11.75 -43.87
CA ASP A 342 14.45 -11.33 -44.50
C ASP A 342 13.21 -12.09 -43.96
N GLY A 343 12.15 -11.33 -43.63
CA GLY A 343 10.78 -11.86 -43.55
C GLY A 343 10.11 -11.80 -42.17
N MET A 344 9.69 -10.61 -41.73
CA MET A 344 8.73 -10.49 -40.62
C MET A 344 7.29 -10.70 -41.14
N ALA A 345 6.76 -11.91 -40.95
CA ALA A 345 5.33 -12.20 -41.07
C ALA A 345 4.60 -11.88 -39.76
N PRO A 346 3.33 -11.46 -39.78
CA PRO A 346 2.61 -11.01 -38.59
C PRO A 346 2.25 -12.20 -37.68
N ALA A 347 2.64 -12.11 -36.40
CA ALA A 347 2.21 -13.04 -35.36
C ALA A 347 0.70 -12.89 -35.11
N GLY A 348 -0.01 -14.02 -35.16
CA GLY A 348 -1.43 -14.15 -34.82
C GLY A 348 -1.71 -13.98 -33.31
N PRO A 349 -2.98 -14.09 -32.89
CA PRO A 349 -3.40 -13.67 -31.55
C PRO A 349 -2.85 -14.61 -30.50
N GLU A 350 -1.93 -14.12 -29.66
CA GLU A 350 -1.47 -14.88 -28.51
C GLU A 350 -2.60 -14.99 -27.48
N SER A 351 -2.95 -16.25 -27.22
CA SER A 351 -3.93 -16.73 -26.28
C SER A 351 -3.54 -16.45 -24.83
N GLY A 352 -4.44 -15.78 -24.10
CA GLY A 352 -4.75 -16.05 -22.69
C GLY A 352 -3.59 -15.97 -21.69
N LEU A 353 -3.21 -14.76 -21.29
CA LEU A 353 -2.40 -14.55 -20.10
C LEU A 353 -3.26 -14.85 -18.84
N THR A 354 -3.06 -16.03 -18.24
CA THR A 354 -3.64 -16.37 -16.94
C THR A 354 -2.76 -15.77 -15.84
N ILE A 355 -3.18 -14.63 -15.29
CA ILE A 355 -2.54 -14.00 -14.13
C ILE A 355 -2.79 -14.91 -12.91
N LYS A 356 -1.73 -15.55 -12.41
CA LYS A 356 -1.76 -16.25 -11.11
C LYS A 356 -1.81 -15.23 -9.98
N GLY A 357 -2.58 -15.56 -8.95
CA GLY A 357 -3.04 -14.73 -7.82
C GLY A 357 -2.13 -13.60 -7.34
N PHE A 358 -2.73 -12.44 -7.11
CA PHE A 358 -2.20 -11.37 -6.27
C PHE A 358 -2.17 -11.86 -4.82
N GLY A 359 -1.05 -12.44 -4.38
CA GLY A 359 -0.78 -12.59 -2.95
C GLY A 359 -0.48 -11.22 -2.39
N GLY A 360 -1.48 -10.56 -1.80
CA GLY A 360 -1.24 -9.29 -1.11
C GLY A 360 -0.40 -9.56 0.14
N PHE A 361 0.63 -8.75 0.35
CA PHE A 361 1.36 -8.71 1.60
C PHE A 361 0.72 -7.63 2.48
N GLY A 362 0.20 -8.02 3.63
CA GLY A 362 -0.40 -7.11 4.60
C GLY A 362 -1.46 -7.77 5.47
N PRO A 363 -2.06 -7.02 6.41
CA PRO A 363 -3.09 -7.54 7.31
C PRO A 363 -4.27 -8.11 6.53
N GLU A 364 -4.61 -9.37 6.83
CA GLU A 364 -5.74 -10.05 6.22
C GLU A 364 -7.04 -9.75 6.97
N LEU A 365 -8.11 -9.53 6.20
CA LEU A 365 -9.45 -9.25 6.71
C LEU A 365 -10.40 -10.38 6.29
N PRO A 366 -11.17 -10.97 7.22
CA PRO A 366 -12.21 -11.93 6.87
C PRO A 366 -13.20 -11.32 5.87
N SER A 367 -13.49 -12.01 4.78
CA SER A 367 -14.34 -11.50 3.70
C SER A 367 -15.26 -12.58 3.15
N ALA A 368 -16.08 -12.21 2.17
CA ALA A 368 -16.89 -13.12 1.39
C ALA A 368 -16.87 -12.72 -0.09
N ALA A 369 -16.86 -13.73 -0.95
CA ALA A 369 -16.82 -13.57 -2.39
C ALA A 369 -17.96 -14.34 -3.07
N VAL A 370 -18.30 -13.91 -4.28
CA VAL A 370 -19.04 -14.75 -5.22
C VAL A 370 -18.03 -15.48 -6.10
N ALA A 371 -18.05 -16.81 -6.04
CA ALA A 371 -17.26 -17.66 -6.90
C ALA A 371 -18.04 -18.00 -8.18
N LEU A 372 -17.35 -17.85 -9.30
CA LEU A 372 -17.81 -18.10 -10.67
C LEU A 372 -16.79 -18.98 -11.40
N ASP A 373 -17.15 -19.52 -12.55
CA ASP A 373 -16.17 -20.19 -13.41
C ASP A 373 -15.06 -19.21 -13.87
N ALA A 374 -13.80 -19.64 -13.84
CA ALA A 374 -12.66 -18.83 -14.26
C ALA A 374 -12.76 -18.31 -15.70
N VAL A 375 -13.49 -18.97 -16.61
CA VAL A 375 -13.64 -18.51 -18.00
C VAL A 375 -14.32 -17.13 -18.08
N ILE A 376 -15.10 -16.75 -17.07
CA ILE A 376 -15.81 -15.47 -17.00
C ILE A 376 -14.85 -14.30 -16.69
N ALA A 377 -13.66 -14.57 -16.13
CA ALA A 377 -12.75 -13.53 -15.67
C ALA A 377 -12.24 -12.59 -16.78
N ALA A 378 -11.92 -13.11 -17.97
CA ALA A 378 -11.44 -12.28 -19.08
C ALA A 378 -12.56 -11.42 -19.70
N PRO A 379 -13.75 -11.96 -20.01
CA PRO A 379 -14.90 -11.16 -20.42
C PRO A 379 -15.29 -10.09 -19.39
N LEU A 380 -15.26 -10.39 -18.09
CA LEU A 380 -15.49 -9.38 -17.03
C LEU A 380 -14.52 -8.19 -17.11
N ARG A 381 -13.23 -8.45 -17.35
CA ARG A 381 -12.23 -7.37 -17.49
C ARG A 381 -12.47 -6.51 -18.74
N GLN A 382 -12.91 -7.14 -19.82
CA GLN A 382 -13.12 -6.47 -21.12
C GLN A 382 -14.50 -5.80 -21.25
N GLY A 383 -15.46 -6.20 -20.40
CA GLY A 383 -16.83 -5.71 -20.38
C GLY A 383 -16.98 -4.25 -19.97
N GLU A 384 -18.23 -3.79 -19.95
CA GLU A 384 -18.60 -2.43 -19.58
C GLU A 384 -19.74 -2.38 -18.54
N PRO A 385 -19.46 -2.01 -17.28
CA PRO A 385 -18.14 -1.64 -16.76
C PRO A 385 -17.19 -2.84 -16.66
N SER A 386 -15.88 -2.56 -16.68
CA SER A 386 -14.87 -3.57 -16.40
C SER A 386 -14.97 -4.00 -14.94
N VAL A 387 -14.86 -5.30 -14.68
CA VAL A 387 -14.81 -5.87 -13.33
C VAL A 387 -13.53 -6.68 -13.19
N LEU A 388 -12.79 -6.44 -12.11
CA LEU A 388 -11.58 -7.20 -11.79
C LEU A 388 -11.82 -8.05 -10.55
N GLY A 389 -11.82 -9.37 -10.71
CA GLY A 389 -11.79 -10.36 -9.64
C GLY A 389 -10.45 -11.11 -9.59
N ARG A 390 -10.28 -11.98 -8.59
CA ARG A 390 -9.12 -12.88 -8.49
C ARG A 390 -9.43 -14.21 -9.17
N VAL A 391 -8.43 -14.89 -9.72
CA VAL A 391 -8.59 -16.24 -10.28
C VAL A 391 -7.76 -17.21 -9.46
N GLU A 392 -8.44 -18.15 -8.82
CA GLU A 392 -7.85 -19.11 -7.88
C GLU A 392 -8.54 -20.46 -8.07
N GLN A 393 -7.74 -21.53 -8.24
CA GLN A 393 -8.24 -22.91 -8.34
C GLN A 393 -9.40 -23.12 -9.34
N GLY A 394 -9.31 -22.48 -10.52
CA GLY A 394 -10.36 -22.60 -11.56
C GLY A 394 -11.61 -21.76 -11.31
N CYS A 395 -11.64 -20.96 -10.23
CA CYS A 395 -12.73 -20.04 -9.93
C CYS A 395 -12.31 -18.59 -10.15
N CYS A 396 -13.22 -17.77 -10.68
CA CYS A 396 -13.16 -16.32 -10.60
C CYS A 396 -13.88 -15.87 -9.32
N LEU A 397 -13.12 -15.30 -8.38
CA LEU A 397 -13.63 -14.78 -7.11
C LEU A 397 -13.88 -13.28 -7.21
N LEU A 398 -15.13 -12.89 -6.94
CA LEU A 398 -15.56 -11.50 -6.82
C LEU A 398 -15.76 -11.16 -5.34
N ASP A 399 -14.71 -10.66 -4.69
CA ASP A 399 -14.69 -10.33 -3.27
C ASP A 399 -15.47 -9.03 -3.01
N LEU A 400 -16.51 -9.13 -2.18
CA LEU A 400 -17.46 -8.03 -1.97
C LEU A 400 -16.99 -6.98 -0.97
N ARG A 401 -15.84 -7.17 -0.31
CA ARG A 401 -15.30 -6.15 0.60
C ARG A 401 -14.87 -4.88 -0.13
N THR A 402 -14.37 -5.02 -1.36
CA THR A 402 -13.93 -3.89 -2.20
C THR A 402 -15.01 -3.41 -3.17
N VAL A 403 -16.21 -3.99 -3.13
CA VAL A 403 -17.36 -3.61 -3.95
C VAL A 403 -18.37 -2.83 -3.09
N PRO A 404 -18.55 -1.52 -3.32
CA PRO A 404 -19.62 -0.75 -2.70
C PRO A 404 -21.00 -1.38 -2.95
N VAL A 405 -21.85 -1.40 -1.93
CA VAL A 405 -23.16 -2.10 -1.96
C VAL A 405 -24.07 -1.59 -3.07
N GLU A 406 -23.99 -0.30 -3.39
CA GLU A 406 -24.71 0.34 -4.49
C GLU A 406 -24.32 -0.20 -5.88
N LEU A 407 -23.17 -0.87 -6.00
CA LEU A 407 -22.72 -1.49 -7.25
C LEU A 407 -23.17 -2.95 -7.40
N ASP A 408 -23.84 -3.55 -6.41
CA ASP A 408 -24.29 -4.95 -6.49
C ASP A 408 -25.15 -5.22 -7.75
N PRO A 409 -26.13 -4.38 -8.13
CA PRO A 409 -26.90 -4.58 -9.37
C PRO A 409 -26.05 -4.46 -10.64
N VAL A 410 -25.07 -3.57 -10.63
CA VAL A 410 -24.16 -3.33 -11.76
C VAL A 410 -23.21 -4.51 -11.93
N LEU A 411 -22.66 -5.02 -10.82
CA LEU A 411 -21.82 -6.20 -10.77
C LEU A 411 -22.59 -7.42 -11.31
N ALA A 412 -23.83 -7.62 -10.85
CA ALA A 412 -24.68 -8.71 -11.30
C ALA A 412 -24.93 -8.67 -12.81
N ALA A 413 -25.24 -7.48 -13.35
CA ALA A 413 -25.45 -7.28 -14.78
C ALA A 413 -24.16 -7.53 -15.60
N ALA A 414 -22.99 -7.11 -15.09
CA ALA A 414 -21.70 -7.36 -15.73
C ALA A 414 -21.39 -8.86 -15.79
N VAL A 415 -21.69 -9.61 -14.72
CA VAL A 415 -21.54 -11.08 -14.70
C VAL A 415 -22.44 -11.76 -15.72
N LEU A 416 -23.71 -11.35 -15.85
CA LEU A 416 -24.60 -11.92 -16.86
C LEU A 416 -24.09 -11.68 -18.28
N ALA A 417 -23.64 -10.46 -18.59
CA ALA A 417 -23.08 -10.13 -19.89
C ALA A 417 -21.84 -10.97 -20.20
N ALA A 418 -20.91 -11.05 -19.25
CA ALA A 418 -19.67 -11.81 -19.36
C ALA A 418 -19.92 -13.33 -19.51
N ALA A 419 -20.89 -13.88 -18.79
CA ALA A 419 -21.24 -15.29 -18.89
C ALA A 419 -21.88 -15.65 -20.24
N THR A 420 -22.69 -14.74 -20.80
CA THR A 420 -23.28 -14.88 -22.14
C THR A 420 -22.18 -14.94 -23.22
N GLU A 421 -21.16 -14.09 -23.08
CA GLU A 421 -20.00 -14.07 -23.98
C GLU A 421 -19.11 -15.31 -23.83
N ALA A 422 -18.92 -15.80 -22.60
CA ALA A 422 -18.08 -16.95 -22.30
C ALA A 422 -18.73 -18.32 -22.63
N GLY A 423 -20.04 -18.38 -22.84
CA GLY A 423 -20.78 -19.64 -23.03
C GLY A 423 -20.80 -20.55 -21.78
N ALA A 424 -20.62 -19.97 -20.59
CA ALA A 424 -20.45 -20.72 -19.33
C ALA A 424 -21.80 -21.16 -18.73
N THR A 425 -22.01 -22.48 -18.58
CA THR A 425 -23.24 -23.05 -17.94
C THR A 425 -22.98 -23.99 -16.76
N THR A 426 -21.74 -24.30 -16.37
CA THR A 426 -21.44 -25.28 -15.29
C THR A 426 -20.17 -24.95 -14.53
N ILE A 427 -20.19 -25.00 -13.18
CA ILE A 427 -18.99 -24.91 -12.31
C ILE A 427 -18.36 -26.30 -12.16
N THR A 428 -17.03 -26.39 -12.28
CA THR A 428 -16.20 -27.43 -11.66
C THR A 428 -15.80 -26.98 -10.24
N ASP A 429 -16.23 -27.75 -9.24
CA ASP A 429 -15.95 -27.67 -7.79
C ASP A 429 -15.32 -26.38 -7.23
N ALA A 430 -16.13 -25.62 -6.48
CA ALA A 430 -15.68 -24.45 -5.73
C ALA A 430 -14.83 -24.86 -4.50
N PRO A 431 -13.78 -24.11 -4.14
CA PRO A 431 -12.99 -24.39 -2.95
C PRO A 431 -13.82 -24.19 -1.68
N THR A 432 -13.87 -25.22 -0.84
CA THR A 432 -14.67 -25.24 0.40
C THR A 432 -13.95 -24.72 1.64
N GLU A 433 -12.67 -24.40 1.60
CA GLU A 433 -11.93 -23.90 2.78
C GLU A 433 -10.90 -22.82 2.41
N PRO A 434 -10.74 -21.76 3.22
CA PRO A 434 -9.61 -20.86 3.09
C PRO A 434 -8.33 -21.60 3.53
N HIS A 435 -7.32 -21.65 2.67
CA HIS A 435 -5.99 -22.09 3.07
C HIS A 435 -5.45 -21.16 4.16
N ILE A 436 -5.42 -21.65 5.40
CA ILE A 436 -4.46 -21.21 6.40
C ILE A 436 -3.13 -21.80 5.92
N ALA A 437 -2.11 -20.98 5.70
CA ALA A 437 -0.76 -21.50 5.57
C ALA A 437 -0.48 -22.26 6.88
N GLU A 438 -0.37 -23.59 6.80
CA GLU A 438 -0.04 -24.41 7.96
C GLU A 438 1.24 -23.83 8.58
N ASP A 439 1.14 -23.41 9.84
CA ASP A 439 2.28 -23.09 10.68
C ASP A 439 3.27 -24.25 10.57
N ALA A 440 4.49 -23.94 10.15
CA ALA A 440 5.58 -24.90 10.17
C ALA A 440 5.68 -25.47 11.59
N ASP A 441 5.52 -26.79 11.70
CA ASP A 441 5.62 -27.61 12.90
C ASP A 441 6.53 -27.00 13.99
N VAL A 442 5.91 -26.38 15.00
CA VAL A 442 6.54 -26.22 16.31
C VAL A 442 6.54 -27.61 16.95
N MET A 443 7.64 -28.35 16.76
CA MET A 443 7.89 -29.55 17.54
C MET A 443 7.88 -29.21 19.03
N THR A 444 6.81 -29.59 19.70
CA THR A 444 6.73 -29.71 21.16
C THR A 444 7.77 -30.74 21.61
N ILE A 445 8.92 -30.27 22.10
CA ILE A 445 9.83 -31.10 22.90
C ILE A 445 9.45 -30.89 24.36
N GLU A 446 8.58 -31.75 24.88
CA GLU A 446 8.45 -31.94 26.32
C GLU A 446 9.61 -32.80 26.84
N SER A 447 10.16 -32.35 27.98
CA SER A 447 10.98 -33.11 28.94
C SER A 447 12.44 -33.42 28.58
N MET A 448 13.34 -32.51 28.96
CA MET A 448 14.66 -32.90 29.47
C MET A 448 14.98 -32.11 30.74
N ALA A 449 15.30 -32.88 31.79
CA ALA A 449 15.45 -32.45 33.17
C ALA A 449 16.58 -31.43 33.38
N ILE A 450 16.29 -30.38 34.14
CA ILE A 450 17.28 -29.47 34.73
C ILE A 450 17.81 -30.11 36.02
N PRO A 451 19.12 -30.37 36.18
CA PRO A 451 19.68 -30.75 37.48
C PRO A 451 19.74 -29.54 38.40
N ARG A 452 19.18 -29.68 39.61
CA ARG A 452 19.31 -28.72 40.71
C ARG A 452 20.78 -28.51 41.07
N ALA A 453 21.29 -27.29 40.87
CA ALA A 453 22.53 -26.85 41.49
C ALA A 453 22.28 -26.44 42.95
N THR A 454 23.00 -27.11 43.84
CA THR A 454 23.06 -26.93 45.30
C THR A 454 23.58 -25.55 45.71
N VAL A 455 22.85 -24.86 46.59
CA VAL A 455 23.35 -23.71 47.36
C VAL A 455 23.96 -24.24 48.67
N PRO A 456 25.24 -23.94 49.00
CA PRO A 456 25.77 -24.22 50.32
C PRO A 456 25.49 -23.04 51.26
N GLY A 457 24.73 -23.32 52.32
CA GLY A 457 24.42 -22.34 53.36
C GLY A 457 25.57 -22.05 54.32
N ARG A 458 25.49 -20.90 54.99
CA ARG A 458 26.03 -20.62 56.34
C ARG A 458 25.19 -19.50 56.97
N ARG A 459 24.37 -19.88 57.96
CA ARG A 459 24.51 -19.62 59.41
C ARG A 459 24.01 -18.24 59.86
N ALA A 460 22.84 -18.25 60.49
CA ALA A 460 22.49 -17.32 61.57
C ALA A 460 22.82 -18.01 62.92
N PRO A 461 23.07 -17.26 64.01
CA PRO A 461 22.92 -17.81 65.35
C PRO A 461 21.44 -18.07 65.69
#